data_AF-A0A966ZA66-F1
#
_entry.id   AF-A0A966ZA66-F1
#
_cell.length_a   1.000
_cell.length_b   1.000
_cell.length_c   1.000
_cell.angle_alpha   90.00
_cell.angle_beta   90.00
_cell.angle_gamma   90.00
#
_symmetry.space_group_name_H-M   'P 1'
#
loop_
_entity.id
_entity.type
_entity.pdbx_description
1 polymer ?
#
loop_
_entity_poly.entity_id
_entity_poly.type
_entity_poly.pdbx_seq_one_letter_code
_entity_poly.pdbx_strand_id
1 'polypeptide(L)'
;MNKMMTMIAVATFSIAMCQAETKGFRDIIGDAANIQMDAETLRNDLKSGKLNEVVVKGDVAALAKHIEQLQKDFDAMDGGMKELTAERQKDWELAKEKVKLLTIVSDWKTTLAESGEIRKNRRMLEAHAQGIATRAAMLQRTMNRLDR
;
A
#
# COMPACT_ATOMS: atom_id res chain seq x y z
N MET A 1 36.07 -33.88 51.47
CA MET A 1 35.69 -32.47 51.24
C MET A 1 35.79 -32.19 49.74
N ASN A 2 34.65 -32.19 49.04
CA ASN A 2 34.10 -31.07 48.26
C ASN A 2 35.01 -30.63 47.10
N LYS A 3 34.73 -30.93 45.83
CA LYS A 3 33.70 -30.37 44.90
C LYS A 3 34.35 -30.57 43.50
N MET A 4 33.74 -30.59 42.32
CA MET A 4 32.42 -30.32 41.77
C MET A 4 32.50 -30.84 40.32
N MET A 5 31.43 -31.48 39.85
CA MET A 5 31.14 -31.66 38.43
C MET A 5 31.10 -30.31 37.72
N THR A 6 31.76 -30.18 36.57
CA THR A 6 31.50 -29.10 35.62
C THR A 6 31.14 -29.72 34.28
N MET A 7 29.83 -29.96 34.09
CA MET A 7 29.25 -30.17 32.76
C MET A 7 29.32 -28.85 31.99
N ILE A 8 30.05 -28.83 30.89
CA ILE A 8 30.00 -27.74 29.91
C ILE A 8 28.82 -28.03 28.99
N ALA A 9 27.65 -27.47 29.31
CA ALA A 9 26.55 -27.38 28.38
C ALA A 9 26.88 -26.27 27.37
N VAL A 10 27.34 -26.65 26.18
CA VAL A 10 27.47 -25.74 25.05
C VAL A 10 26.06 -25.44 24.54
N ALA A 11 25.46 -24.37 25.04
CA ALA A 11 24.25 -23.80 24.46
C ALA A 11 24.65 -23.11 23.15
N THR A 12 24.52 -23.81 22.03
CA THR A 12 24.51 -23.17 20.71
C THR A 12 23.23 -22.37 20.59
N PHE A 13 23.29 -21.09 20.96
CA PHE A 13 22.30 -20.10 20.56
C PHE A 13 22.48 -19.85 19.07
N SER A 14 21.84 -20.70 18.25
CA SER A 14 21.55 -20.37 16.87
C SER A 14 20.49 -19.28 16.86
N ILE A 15 20.92 -18.02 16.91
CA ILE A 15 20.05 -16.90 16.59
C ILE A 15 19.78 -17.02 15.09
N ALA A 16 18.68 -17.69 14.75
CA ALA A 16 18.02 -17.50 13.48
C ALA A 16 17.61 -16.03 13.44
N MET A 17 18.46 -15.18 12.84
CA MET A 17 18.02 -13.86 12.42
C MET A 17 16.92 -14.08 11.39
N CYS A 18 15.69 -14.01 11.86
CA CYS A 18 14.52 -13.84 11.01
C CYS A 18 14.75 -12.52 10.27
N GLN A 19 15.25 -12.60 9.03
CA GLN A 19 15.21 -11.49 8.10
C GLN A 19 13.73 -11.25 7.81
N ALA A 20 13.06 -10.49 8.68
CA ALA A 20 12.00 -9.64 8.20
C ALA A 20 12.69 -8.70 7.22
N GLU A 21 12.51 -8.94 5.91
CA GLU A 21 12.92 -7.99 4.90
C GLU A 21 12.39 -6.63 5.33
N THR A 22 13.29 -5.73 5.71
CA THR A 22 12.91 -4.37 6.12
C THR A 22 12.38 -3.70 4.87
N LYS A 23 11.06 -3.74 4.72
CA LYS A 23 10.36 -3.04 3.67
C LYS A 23 10.73 -1.57 3.71
N GLY A 24 11.12 -1.03 2.57
CA GLY A 24 11.70 0.29 2.43
C GLY A 24 10.88 1.20 1.52
N PHE A 25 11.39 2.41 1.28
CA PHE A 25 10.71 3.38 0.43
C PHE A 25 10.45 2.86 -0.99
N ARG A 26 11.30 1.97 -1.51
CA ARG A 26 11.10 1.34 -2.83
C ARG A 26 9.88 0.43 -2.89
N ASP A 27 9.57 -0.28 -1.80
CA ASP A 27 8.40 -1.15 -1.76
C ASP A 27 7.12 -0.31 -1.81
N ILE A 28 7.08 0.77 -1.01
CA ILE A 28 6.00 1.75 -1.06
C ILE A 28 5.88 2.41 -2.46
N ILE A 29 7.00 2.73 -3.12
CA ILE A 29 6.99 3.24 -4.50
C ILE A 29 6.38 2.21 -5.45
N GLY A 30 6.75 0.93 -5.31
CA GLY A 30 6.22 -0.17 -6.10
C GLY A 30 4.71 -0.35 -5.91
N ASP A 31 4.25 -0.37 -4.67
CA ASP A 31 2.82 -0.45 -4.33
C ASP A 31 2.04 0.73 -4.91
N ALA A 32 2.57 1.94 -4.77
CA ALA A 32 1.96 3.14 -5.35
C ALA A 32 1.96 3.12 -6.89
N ALA A 33 2.92 2.45 -7.54
CA ALA A 33 2.90 2.25 -9.00
C ALA A 33 1.83 1.24 -9.42
N ASN A 34 1.70 0.13 -8.70
CA ASN A 34 0.65 -0.88 -8.95
C ASN A 34 -0.75 -0.28 -8.77
N ILE A 35 -0.98 0.49 -7.70
CA ILE A 35 -2.24 1.21 -7.46
C ILE A 35 -2.56 2.17 -8.60
N GLN A 36 -1.57 2.89 -9.13
CA GLN A 36 -1.77 3.77 -10.27
C GLN A 36 -2.22 2.98 -11.51
N MET A 37 -1.52 1.90 -11.83
CA MET A 37 -1.80 1.04 -12.99
C MET A 37 -3.19 0.40 -12.91
N ASP A 38 -3.57 -0.13 -11.75
CA ASP A 38 -4.90 -0.72 -11.54
C ASP A 38 -6.00 0.33 -11.67
N ALA A 39 -5.78 1.53 -11.12
CA ALA A 39 -6.73 2.62 -11.22
C ALA A 39 -6.89 3.13 -12.66
N GLU A 40 -5.81 3.15 -13.45
CA GLU A 40 -5.87 3.48 -14.88
C GLU A 40 -6.59 2.38 -15.69
N THR A 41 -6.33 1.11 -15.40
CA THR A 41 -7.01 -0.05 -16.00
C THR A 41 -8.51 0.03 -15.75
N LEU A 42 -8.91 0.12 -14.47
CA LEU A 42 -10.30 0.31 -14.06
C LEU A 42 -10.95 1.51 -14.77
N ARG A 43 -10.24 2.64 -14.89
CA ARG A 43 -10.76 3.81 -15.61
C ARG A 43 -11.02 3.49 -17.08
N ASN A 44 -10.12 2.77 -17.74
CA ASN A 44 -10.26 2.40 -19.14
C ASN A 44 -11.43 1.42 -19.34
N ASP A 45 -11.60 0.44 -18.44
CA ASP A 45 -12.74 -0.49 -18.47
C ASP A 45 -14.07 0.24 -18.22
N LEU A 46 -14.08 1.21 -17.31
CA LEU A 46 -15.20 2.12 -17.10
C LEU A 46 -15.42 3.08 -18.28
N LYS A 47 -14.46 3.29 -19.19
CA LYS A 47 -14.64 4.08 -20.43
C LYS A 47 -15.06 3.24 -21.62
N SER A 48 -14.89 1.92 -21.56
CA SER A 48 -15.28 1.01 -22.63
C SER A 48 -16.74 1.17 -23.03
N GLY A 49 -17.02 1.20 -24.34
CA GLY A 49 -18.40 1.23 -24.86
C GLY A 49 -19.21 -0.02 -24.49
N LYS A 50 -18.53 -1.13 -24.16
CA LYS A 50 -19.13 -2.39 -23.69
C LYS A 50 -18.65 -2.65 -22.26
N LEU A 51 -19.29 -2.01 -21.30
CA LEU A 51 -18.96 -2.17 -19.89
C LEU A 51 -19.10 -3.64 -19.46
N ASN A 52 -18.00 -4.22 -18.99
CA ASN A 52 -17.99 -5.56 -18.41
C ASN A 52 -17.89 -5.45 -16.89
N GLU A 53 -19.01 -5.67 -16.21
CA GLU A 53 -19.10 -5.52 -14.75
C GLU A 53 -18.26 -6.56 -13.99
N VAL A 54 -18.01 -7.74 -14.57
CA VAL A 54 -17.14 -8.75 -13.97
C VAL A 54 -15.68 -8.28 -13.98
N VAL A 55 -15.24 -7.69 -15.09
CA VAL A 55 -13.90 -7.10 -15.21
C VAL A 55 -13.74 -5.95 -14.22
N VAL A 56 -14.68 -5.00 -14.22
CA VAL A 56 -14.66 -3.87 -13.29
C VAL A 56 -14.59 -4.31 -11.83
N LYS A 57 -15.32 -5.36 -11.44
CA LYS A 57 -15.24 -5.94 -10.08
C LYS A 57 -13.86 -6.53 -9.80
N GLY A 58 -13.27 -7.23 -10.78
CA GLY A 58 -11.91 -7.74 -10.71
C GLY A 58 -10.88 -6.62 -10.50
N ASP A 59 -10.96 -5.55 -11.28
CA ASP A 59 -10.04 -4.41 -11.17
C ASP A 59 -10.18 -3.69 -9.83
N VAL A 60 -11.42 -3.54 -9.33
CA VAL A 60 -11.67 -2.98 -7.99
C VAL A 60 -11.05 -3.85 -6.90
N ALA A 61 -11.16 -5.17 -7.00
CA ALA A 61 -10.57 -6.10 -6.03
C ALA A 61 -9.03 -6.07 -6.06
N ALA A 62 -8.43 -6.02 -7.26
CA ALA A 62 -6.98 -5.88 -7.41
C ALA A 62 -6.47 -4.58 -6.79
N LEU A 63 -7.15 -3.46 -7.10
CA LEU A 63 -6.84 -2.15 -6.55
C LEU A 63 -6.93 -2.12 -5.02
N ALA A 64 -7.97 -2.72 -4.44
CA ALA A 64 -8.16 -2.81 -3.00
C ALA A 64 -7.01 -3.59 -2.33
N LYS A 65 -6.59 -4.71 -2.92
CA LYS A 65 -5.48 -5.52 -2.42
C LYS A 65 -4.16 -4.74 -2.38
N HIS A 66 -3.84 -3.97 -3.43
CA HIS A 66 -2.62 -3.17 -3.44
C HIS A 66 -2.69 -1.99 -2.44
N ILE A 67 -3.86 -1.40 -2.21
CA ILE A 67 -4.04 -0.36 -1.18
C ILE A 67 -3.87 -0.95 0.22
N GLU A 68 -4.41 -2.14 0.49
CA GLU A 68 -4.20 -2.84 1.76
C GLU A 68 -2.71 -3.16 1.99
N GLN A 69 -2.01 -3.60 0.95
CA GLN A 69 -0.56 -3.84 1.04
C GLN A 69 0.22 -2.56 1.34
N LEU A 70 -0.10 -1.47 0.65
CA LEU A 70 0.49 -0.15 0.89
C LEU A 70 0.32 0.31 2.33
N GLN A 71 -0.86 0.06 2.93
CA GLN A 71 -1.10 0.40 4.34
C GLN A 71 -0.20 -0.40 5.29
N LYS A 72 -0.08 -1.72 5.06
CA LYS A 72 0.80 -2.58 5.86
C LYS A 72 2.27 -2.12 5.75
N ASP A 73 2.70 -1.73 4.57
CA ASP A 73 4.05 -1.24 4.32
C ASP A 73 4.31 0.10 5.04
N PHE A 74 3.32 1.00 5.06
CA PHE A 74 3.38 2.25 5.85
C PHE A 74 3.43 2.00 7.36
N ASP A 75 2.58 1.12 7.88
CA ASP A 75 2.52 0.80 9.31
C ASP A 75 3.83 0.16 9.79
N ALA A 76 4.43 -0.70 8.96
CA ALA A 76 5.74 -1.30 9.25
C ALA A 76 6.87 -0.25 9.30
N MET A 77 6.78 0.81 8.49
CA MET A 77 7.79 1.85 8.42
C MET A 77 7.59 2.97 9.45
N ASP A 78 6.37 3.22 9.94
CA ASP A 78 6.07 4.36 10.80
C ASP A 78 6.88 4.40 12.11
N GLY A 79 7.21 3.23 12.66
CA GLY A 79 8.07 3.11 13.84
C GLY A 79 9.49 3.65 13.63
N GLY A 80 10.03 3.53 12.42
CA GLY A 80 11.39 3.96 12.06
C GLY A 80 11.49 5.41 11.57
N MET A 81 10.37 6.08 11.33
CA MET A 81 10.36 7.43 10.72
C MET A 81 10.41 8.57 11.74
N LYS A 82 10.40 8.28 13.04
CA LYS A 82 10.45 9.31 14.11
C LYS A 82 11.79 10.04 14.22
N GLU A 83 12.84 9.50 13.59
CA GLU A 83 14.20 10.05 13.62
C GLU A 83 14.56 10.82 12.33
N LEU A 84 13.58 11.10 11.46
CA LEU A 84 13.80 11.87 10.24
C LEU A 84 14.09 13.35 10.51
N THR A 85 14.80 14.00 9.58
CA THR A 85 14.93 15.46 9.57
C THR A 85 13.55 16.12 9.41
N ALA A 86 13.38 17.35 9.88
CA ALA A 86 12.09 18.05 9.84
C ALA A 86 11.47 18.13 8.43
N GLU A 87 12.31 18.26 7.40
CA GLU A 87 11.87 18.25 5.99
C GLU A 87 11.35 16.88 5.55
N ARG A 88 12.08 15.80 5.89
CA ARG A 88 11.66 14.42 5.60
C ARG A 88 10.43 14.01 6.41
N GLN A 89 10.29 14.51 7.64
CA GLN A 89 9.09 14.29 8.45
C GLN A 89 7.85 14.90 7.78
N LYS A 90 7.98 16.11 7.21
CA LYS A 90 6.88 16.76 6.47
C LYS A 90 6.48 15.95 5.24
N ASP A 91 7.45 15.44 4.48
CA ASP A 91 7.18 14.58 3.34
C ASP A 91 6.55 13.24 3.76
N TRP A 92 6.96 12.66 4.89
CA TRP A 92 6.36 11.46 5.46
C TRP A 92 4.90 11.66 5.89
N GLU A 93 4.59 12.75 6.60
CA GLU A 93 3.21 13.08 6.98
C GLU A 93 2.31 13.35 5.76
N LEU A 94 2.84 14.03 4.74
CA LEU A 94 2.14 14.20 3.47
C LEU A 94 1.88 12.85 2.78
N ALA A 95 2.82 11.91 2.89
CA ALA A 95 2.66 10.58 2.35
C ALA A 95 1.55 9.80 3.09
N LYS A 96 1.52 9.86 4.43
CA LYS A 96 0.43 9.27 5.24
C LYS A 96 -0.94 9.84 4.87
N GLU A 97 -1.05 11.14 4.67
CA GLU A 97 -2.31 11.77 4.26
C GLU A 97 -2.78 11.22 2.90
N LYS A 98 -1.86 11.05 1.94
CA LYS A 98 -2.17 10.45 0.64
C LYS A 98 -2.64 9.01 0.76
N VAL A 99 -2.00 8.20 1.62
CA VAL A 99 -2.44 6.82 1.88
C VAL A 99 -3.84 6.80 2.49
N LYS A 100 -4.11 7.61 3.51
CA LYS A 100 -5.46 7.71 4.10
C LYS A 100 -6.52 8.04 3.05
N LEU A 101 -6.22 8.99 2.15
CA LEU A 101 -7.13 9.34 1.06
C LEU A 101 -7.30 8.20 0.04
N LEU A 102 -6.26 7.41 -0.22
CA LEU A 102 -6.38 6.23 -1.09
C LEU A 102 -7.29 5.17 -0.46
N THR A 103 -7.13 4.89 0.83
CA THR A 103 -7.99 3.96 1.59
C THR A 103 -9.45 4.39 1.59
N ILE A 104 -9.75 5.65 1.92
CA ILE A 104 -11.14 6.14 1.95
C ILE A 104 -11.80 5.95 0.57
N VAL A 105 -11.07 6.22 -0.51
CA VAL A 105 -11.63 6.11 -1.87
C VAL A 105 -11.74 4.64 -2.32
N SER A 106 -10.94 3.71 -1.79
CA SER A 106 -11.12 2.28 -2.06
C SER A 106 -12.35 1.70 -1.37
N ASP A 107 -12.59 2.04 -0.10
CA ASP A 107 -13.69 1.48 0.70
C ASP A 107 -15.08 1.80 0.09
N TRP A 108 -15.19 2.97 -0.53
CA TRP A 108 -16.40 3.40 -1.21
C TRP A 108 -16.64 2.65 -2.52
N LYS A 109 -15.57 2.17 -3.18
CA LYS A 109 -15.68 1.41 -4.42
C LYS A 109 -16.06 -0.04 -4.20
N THR A 110 -15.60 -0.68 -3.13
CA THR A 110 -16.08 -2.02 -2.73
C THR A 110 -17.59 -1.97 -2.51
N THR A 111 -18.07 -0.98 -1.77
CA THR A 111 -19.50 -0.75 -1.51
C THR A 111 -20.30 -0.54 -2.81
N LEU A 112 -19.78 0.24 -3.77
CA LEU A 112 -20.46 0.53 -5.05
C LEU A 112 -20.35 -0.60 -6.08
N ALA A 113 -19.28 -1.40 -6.04
CA ALA A 113 -19.15 -2.59 -6.87
C ALA A 113 -20.10 -3.70 -6.39
N GLU A 114 -20.34 -3.77 -5.07
CA GLU A 114 -21.27 -4.71 -4.45
C GLU A 114 -22.74 -4.32 -4.61
N SER A 115 -23.06 -3.02 -4.71
CA SER A 115 -24.45 -2.54 -4.87
C SER A 115 -25.11 -2.92 -6.22
N GLY A 116 -24.36 -3.46 -7.17
CA GLY A 116 -24.87 -3.85 -8.50
C GLY A 116 -25.21 -2.66 -9.41
N GLU A 117 -24.87 -1.43 -9.00
CA GLU A 117 -25.22 -0.21 -9.74
C GLU A 117 -24.06 0.39 -10.55
N ILE A 118 -23.08 -0.44 -10.95
CA ILE A 118 -21.86 -0.01 -11.66
C ILE A 118 -22.21 0.81 -12.91
N ARG A 119 -23.24 0.41 -13.68
CA ARG A 119 -23.68 1.16 -14.87
C ARG A 119 -24.19 2.57 -14.55
N LYS A 120 -24.98 2.71 -13.49
CA LYS A 120 -25.56 4.00 -13.08
C LYS A 120 -24.48 4.94 -12.54
N ASN A 121 -23.52 4.38 -11.80
CA ASN A 121 -22.45 5.13 -11.14
C ASN A 121 -21.17 5.23 -11.98
N ARG A 122 -21.18 4.77 -13.24
CA ARG A 122 -20.02 4.66 -14.11
C ARG A 122 -19.14 5.91 -14.16
N ARG A 123 -19.72 7.09 -14.39
CA ARG A 123 -18.98 8.36 -14.46
C ARG A 123 -18.33 8.73 -13.13
N MET A 124 -19.03 8.47 -12.03
CA MET A 124 -18.51 8.70 -10.68
C MET A 124 -17.34 7.75 -10.40
N LEU A 125 -17.49 6.46 -10.70
CA LEU A 125 -16.43 5.45 -10.56
C LEU A 125 -15.19 5.80 -11.41
N GLU A 126 -15.40 6.32 -12.62
CA GLU A 126 -14.31 6.78 -13.50
C GLU A 126 -13.55 7.95 -12.85
N ALA A 127 -14.27 8.95 -12.34
CA ALA A 127 -13.67 10.09 -11.66
C ALA A 127 -12.87 9.67 -10.43
N HIS A 128 -13.39 8.72 -9.65
CA HIS A 128 -12.66 8.16 -8.51
C HIS A 128 -11.42 7.38 -8.96
N ALA A 129 -11.50 6.57 -10.02
CA ALA A 129 -10.35 5.86 -10.58
C ALA A 129 -9.25 6.84 -11.01
N GLN A 130 -9.61 7.92 -11.71
CA GLN A 130 -8.68 8.99 -12.05
C GLN A 130 -8.07 9.66 -10.81
N GLY A 131 -8.89 9.92 -9.79
CA GLY A 131 -8.45 10.51 -8.53
C GLY A 131 -7.45 9.64 -7.76
N ILE A 132 -7.65 8.32 -7.77
CA ILE A 132 -6.73 7.35 -7.18
C ILE A 132 -5.41 7.35 -7.95
N ALA A 133 -5.45 7.18 -9.29
CA ALA A 133 -4.24 7.18 -10.12
C ALA A 133 -3.39 8.45 -9.90
N THR A 134 -4.05 9.61 -9.82
CA THR A 134 -3.38 10.89 -9.55
C THR A 134 -2.72 10.94 -8.17
N ARG A 135 -3.40 10.44 -7.12
CA ARG A 135 -2.86 10.41 -5.76
C ARG A 135 -1.71 9.41 -5.63
N ALA A 136 -1.82 8.26 -6.26
CA ALA A 136 -0.79 7.24 -6.31
C ALA A 136 0.48 7.77 -7.00
N ALA A 137 0.34 8.47 -8.13
CA ALA A 137 1.46 9.16 -8.78
C ALA A 137 2.11 10.24 -7.89
N MET A 138 1.30 11.02 -7.15
CA MET A 138 1.83 11.99 -6.18
C MET A 138 2.57 11.30 -5.02
N LEU A 139 2.06 10.17 -4.55
CA LEU A 139 2.69 9.37 -3.50
C LEU A 139 4.05 8.87 -3.98
N GLN A 140 4.14 8.28 -5.18
CA GLN A 140 5.42 7.88 -5.78
C GLN A 140 6.42 9.05 -5.80
N ARG A 141 6.00 10.26 -6.20
CA ARG A 141 6.89 11.44 -6.20
C ARG A 141 7.38 11.81 -4.80
N THR A 142 6.51 11.73 -3.78
CA THR A 142 6.90 12.00 -2.39
C THR A 142 7.85 10.93 -1.88
N MET A 143 7.58 9.66 -2.12
CA MET A 143 8.46 8.57 -1.69
C MET A 143 9.82 8.60 -2.39
N ASN A 144 9.86 8.96 -3.68
CA ASN A 144 11.12 9.18 -4.40
C ASN A 144 11.95 10.36 -3.84
N ARG A 145 11.33 11.33 -3.14
CA ARG A 145 12.09 12.37 -2.41
C ARG A 145 12.65 11.84 -1.10
N LEU A 146 11.93 10.95 -0.43
CA LEU A 146 12.35 10.32 0.83
C LEU A 146 13.46 9.27 0.63
N ASP A 147 13.48 8.59 -0.53
CA ASP A 147 14.51 7.60 -0.88
C ASP A 147 15.87 8.21 -1.27
N ARG A 148 15.92 9.53 -1.51
CA ARG A 148 17.14 10.29 -1.82
C ARG A 148 17.80 10.81 -0.54
#